data_AF-A0A812XXN5-F1
#
_entry.id   AF-A0A812XXN5-F1
#
_cell.length_a   1.000
_cell.length_b   1.000
_cell.length_c   1.000
_cell.angle_alpha   90.00
_cell.angle_beta   90.00
_cell.angle_gamma   90.00
#
_symmetry.space_group_name_H-M   'P 1'
#
loop_
_entity.id
_entity.type
_entity.pdbx_description
1 polymer ?
#
loop_
_entity_poly.entity_id
_entity_poly.type
_entity_poly.pdbx_seq_one_letter_code
_entity_poly.pdbx_strand_id
1 'polypeptide(L)'
;MEEIDRLLSTIELDEYTIKEVQNGWETTEKRLGGPKAAGEEVFTKLRNELPKTQGMLTRSSTVWHLLSELLQSLGQPQVVQKRLEYIALRHMNADITTADVEIFRNILFEVCASKLGGLMTPEFQFGLGQIVVAVGTSLAKTHAHYAKRLHLLTSCWKEVNVTEDDTQEQQGPVSRQNSEEQDKPAGEEEDTTKDKSEQQAKE
;
A
#
# COMPACT_ATOMS: atom_id res chain seq x y z
N MET A 1 -26.51 -1.02 -4.37
CA MET A 1 -26.05 -1.00 -2.95
C MET A 1 -25.43 -2.33 -2.58
N GLU A 2 -26.11 -3.46 -2.86
CA GLU A 2 -25.61 -4.83 -2.56
C GLU A 2 -24.22 -5.19 -3.11
N GLU A 3 -23.77 -4.61 -4.23
CA GLU A 3 -22.48 -4.94 -4.81
C GLU A 3 -21.31 -4.25 -4.07
N ILE A 4 -21.52 -3.03 -3.55
CA ILE A 4 -20.52 -2.30 -2.74
C ILE A 4 -20.40 -2.95 -1.36
N ASP A 5 -21.50 -3.44 -0.80
CA ASP A 5 -21.52 -4.16 0.48
C ASP A 5 -20.62 -5.40 0.45
N ARG A 6 -20.44 -6.04 -0.72
CA ARG A 6 -19.53 -7.18 -0.89
C ARG A 6 -18.05 -6.80 -0.94
N LEU A 7 -17.75 -5.54 -1.29
CA LEU A 7 -16.38 -5.01 -1.37
C LEU A 7 -15.82 -4.67 0.02
N LEU A 8 -16.68 -4.25 0.95
CA LEU A 8 -16.27 -3.84 2.28
C LEU A 8 -16.18 -5.06 3.21
N SER A 9 -15.15 -5.08 4.05
CA SER A 9 -15.07 -6.06 5.13
C SER A 9 -16.01 -5.64 6.26
N THR A 10 -16.66 -6.62 6.88
CA THR A 10 -17.38 -6.42 8.14
C THR A 10 -16.39 -6.43 9.30
N ILE A 11 -16.71 -5.67 10.35
CA ILE A 11 -16.01 -5.69 11.64
C ILE A 11 -17.03 -6.19 12.65
N GLU A 12 -16.84 -7.41 13.14
CA GLU A 12 -17.71 -8.05 14.13
C GLU A 12 -16.94 -8.13 15.44
N LEU A 13 -17.27 -7.23 16.37
CA LEU A 13 -16.72 -7.18 17.71
C LEU A 13 -17.87 -7.15 18.71
N ASP A 14 -17.71 -7.82 19.84
CA ASP A 14 -18.67 -7.73 20.94
C ASP A 14 -18.59 -6.36 21.65
N GLU A 15 -19.64 -6.02 22.40
CA GLU A 15 -19.75 -4.70 23.05
C GLU A 15 -18.60 -4.42 24.05
N TYR A 16 -18.08 -5.46 24.71
CA TYR A 16 -16.96 -5.31 25.65
C TYR A 16 -15.69 -4.96 24.89
N THR A 17 -15.35 -5.71 23.84
CA THR A 17 -14.19 -5.42 22.99
C THR A 17 -14.27 -4.02 22.35
N ILE A 18 -15.45 -3.59 21.90
CA ILE A 18 -15.65 -2.24 21.35
C ILE A 18 -15.30 -1.16 22.39
N LYS A 19 -15.78 -1.30 23.63
CA LYS A 19 -15.48 -0.35 24.71
C LYS A 19 -13.99 -0.33 25.05
N GLU A 20 -13.35 -1.48 25.11
CA GLU A 20 -11.91 -1.59 25.36
C GLU A 20 -11.09 -0.86 24.28
N VAL A 21 -11.46 -1.05 22.99
CA VAL A 21 -10.84 -0.32 21.88
C VAL A 21 -11.01 1.20 22.02
N GLN A 22 -12.25 1.65 22.27
CA GLN A 22 -12.56 3.08 22.38
C GLN A 22 -11.84 3.74 23.57
N ASN A 23 -11.85 3.10 24.74
CA ASN A 23 -11.20 3.60 25.95
C ASN A 23 -9.67 3.61 25.83
N GLY A 24 -9.09 2.53 25.31
CA GLY A 24 -7.65 2.42 25.06
C GLY A 24 -7.20 3.44 24.02
N TRP A 25 -7.99 3.69 22.99
CA TRP A 25 -7.69 4.68 21.97
C TRP A 25 -7.74 6.10 22.53
N GLU A 26 -8.79 6.46 23.27
CA GLU A 26 -8.91 7.78 23.90
C GLU A 26 -7.74 8.06 24.85
N THR A 27 -7.34 7.07 25.63
CA THR A 27 -6.17 7.18 26.53
C THR A 27 -4.88 7.36 25.74
N THR A 28 -4.73 6.63 24.63
CA THR A 28 -3.58 6.76 23.73
C THR A 28 -3.50 8.17 23.13
N GLU A 29 -4.61 8.71 22.63
CA GLU A 29 -4.67 10.06 22.06
C GLU A 29 -4.35 11.15 23.09
N LYS A 30 -4.88 11.03 24.31
CA LYS A 30 -4.55 11.92 25.42
C LYS A 30 -3.06 11.91 25.73
N ARG A 31 -2.42 10.74 25.72
CA ARG A 31 -0.97 10.59 26.00
C ARG A 31 -0.08 10.99 24.82
N LEU A 32 -0.59 10.97 23.59
CA LEU A 32 0.12 11.44 22.39
C LEU A 32 0.10 12.96 22.23
N GLY A 33 -0.74 13.70 22.97
CA GLY A 33 -0.81 15.16 22.87
C GLY A 33 -1.65 15.66 21.69
N GLY A 34 -2.61 14.84 21.23
CA GLY A 34 -3.59 15.21 20.20
C GLY A 34 -3.17 14.87 18.76
N PRO A 35 -4.03 15.16 17.76
CA PRO A 35 -3.91 14.58 16.42
C PRO A 35 -2.65 14.95 15.64
N LYS A 36 -2.11 16.15 15.86
CA LYS A 36 -0.89 16.59 15.18
C LYS A 36 0.33 15.81 15.67
N ALA A 37 0.53 15.77 16.98
CA ALA A 37 1.66 15.06 17.59
C ALA A 37 1.55 13.55 17.38
N ALA A 38 0.34 13.00 17.52
CA ALA A 38 0.08 11.59 17.24
C ALA A 38 0.39 11.20 15.79
N GLY A 39 -0.11 11.99 14.84
CA GLY A 39 0.18 11.78 13.42
C GLY A 39 1.68 11.91 13.12
N GLU A 40 2.38 12.87 13.72
CA GLU A 40 3.82 13.02 13.54
C GLU A 40 4.61 11.82 14.08
N GLU A 41 4.27 11.31 15.26
CA GLU A 41 4.94 10.15 15.87
C GLU A 41 4.73 8.87 15.03
N VAL A 42 3.50 8.58 14.63
CA VAL A 42 3.16 7.36 13.86
C VAL A 42 3.65 7.45 12.42
N PHE A 43 3.40 8.57 11.73
CA PHE A 43 3.71 8.67 10.31
C PHE A 43 5.19 8.97 10.03
N THR A 44 5.96 9.44 11.01
CA THR A 44 7.43 9.45 10.91
C THR A 44 7.98 8.03 10.90
N LYS A 45 7.52 7.16 11.80
CA LYS A 45 7.87 5.72 11.78
C LYS A 45 7.47 5.07 10.46
N LEU A 46 6.24 5.31 9.99
CA LEU A 46 5.77 4.77 8.71
C LEU A 46 6.60 5.25 7.52
N ARG A 47 7.04 6.51 7.50
CA ARG A 47 7.92 7.02 6.43
C ARG A 47 9.27 6.31 6.39
N ASN A 48 9.81 5.95 7.55
CA ASN A 48 11.09 5.26 7.65
C ASN A 48 10.97 3.80 7.21
N GLU A 49 9.91 3.10 7.64
CA GLU A 49 9.66 1.70 7.30
C GLU A 49 9.14 1.54 5.86
N LEU A 50 8.39 2.53 5.36
CA LEU A 50 7.74 2.47 4.06
C LEU A 50 7.86 3.79 3.27
N PRO A 51 9.05 4.12 2.72
CA PRO A 51 9.31 5.39 2.05
C PRO A 51 8.37 5.72 0.89
N LYS A 52 7.85 4.70 0.19
CA LYS A 52 6.87 4.89 -0.90
C LYS A 52 5.58 5.61 -0.48
N THR A 53 5.25 5.61 0.81
CA THR A 53 4.07 6.30 1.35
C THR A 53 4.31 7.78 1.61
N GLN A 54 5.53 8.29 1.50
CA GLN A 54 5.87 9.66 1.91
C GLN A 54 4.99 10.74 1.25
N GLY A 55 4.67 10.59 -0.03
CA GLY A 55 3.78 11.51 -0.75
C GLY A 55 2.34 11.54 -0.23
N MET A 56 1.89 10.48 0.44
CA MET A 56 0.54 10.34 1.01
C MET A 56 0.43 10.95 2.41
N LEU A 57 1.56 11.17 3.09
CA LEU A 57 1.61 11.56 4.51
C LEU A 57 1.67 13.09 4.73
N THR A 58 1.28 13.87 3.73
CA THR A 58 1.30 15.35 3.79
C THR A 58 0.27 15.93 4.77
N ARG A 59 -0.81 15.21 5.05
CA ARG A 59 -1.90 15.61 5.97
C ARG A 59 -2.06 14.64 7.14
N SER A 60 -0.97 14.35 7.83
CA SER A 60 -0.89 13.43 8.98
C SER A 60 -2.01 13.62 10.01
N SER A 61 -2.26 14.87 10.44
CA SER A 61 -3.31 15.16 11.44
C SER A 61 -4.72 14.81 10.97
N THR A 62 -5.02 15.01 9.68
CA THR A 62 -6.32 14.66 9.09
C THR A 62 -6.50 13.15 9.03
N VAL A 63 -5.47 12.41 8.61
CA VAL A 63 -5.51 10.94 8.57
C VAL A 63 -5.68 10.38 9.98
N TRP A 64 -4.96 10.93 10.96
CA TRP A 64 -5.11 10.55 12.36
C TRP A 64 -6.53 10.75 12.87
N HIS A 65 -7.13 11.91 12.57
CA HIS A 65 -8.52 12.19 12.96
C HIS A 65 -9.50 11.20 12.33
N LEU A 66 -9.37 10.89 11.03
CA LEU A 66 -10.23 9.93 10.35
C LEU A 66 -10.11 8.52 10.96
N LEU A 67 -8.92 8.11 11.38
CA LEU A 67 -8.71 6.85 12.11
C LEU A 67 -9.41 6.88 13.47
N SER A 68 -9.24 7.97 14.23
CA SER A 68 -9.92 8.12 15.52
C SER A 68 -11.44 8.05 15.36
N GLU A 69 -12.00 8.76 14.37
CA GLU A 69 -13.44 8.71 14.12
C GLU A 69 -13.95 7.31 13.72
N LEU A 70 -13.15 6.52 12.98
CA LEU A 70 -13.48 5.14 12.66
C LEU A 70 -13.59 4.31 13.95
N LEU A 71 -12.58 4.39 14.83
CA LEU A 71 -12.53 3.66 16.10
C LEU A 71 -13.65 4.08 17.06
N GLN A 72 -13.98 5.37 17.11
CA GLN A 72 -15.09 5.85 17.92
C GLN A 72 -16.47 5.43 17.37
N SER A 73 -16.56 5.07 16.08
CA SER A 73 -17.80 4.64 15.45
C SER A 73 -18.11 3.14 15.53
N LEU A 74 -17.24 2.31 16.14
CA LEU A 74 -17.36 0.84 16.11
C LEU A 74 -18.71 0.28 16.58
N GLY A 75 -19.38 0.94 17.53
CA GLY A 75 -20.74 0.57 17.96
C GLY A 75 -21.86 0.90 16.95
N GLN A 76 -21.53 1.46 15.78
CA GLN A 76 -22.46 1.93 14.76
C GLN A 76 -22.09 1.34 13.39
N PRO A 77 -22.52 0.10 13.07
CA PRO A 77 -22.09 -0.63 11.87
C PRO A 77 -22.28 0.15 10.56
N GLN A 78 -23.40 0.86 10.42
CA GLN A 78 -23.70 1.68 9.24
C GLN A 78 -22.73 2.85 9.05
N VAL A 79 -22.25 3.44 10.15
CA VAL A 79 -21.26 4.53 10.11
C VAL A 79 -19.89 3.98 9.79
N VAL A 80 -19.52 2.86 10.43
CA VAL A 80 -18.26 2.14 10.14
C VAL A 80 -18.16 1.79 8.67
N GLN A 81 -19.23 1.24 8.10
CA GLN A 81 -19.26 0.85 6.69
C GLN A 81 -19.00 2.04 5.75
N LYS A 82 -19.68 3.17 5.96
CA LYS A 82 -19.44 4.40 5.18
C LYS A 82 -18.02 4.92 5.33
N ARG A 83 -17.44 4.82 6.53
CA ARG A 83 -16.05 5.23 6.78
C ARG A 83 -15.05 4.30 6.10
N LEU A 84 -15.27 2.99 6.13
CA LEU A 84 -14.46 2.01 5.40
C LEU A 84 -14.53 2.25 3.88
N GLU A 85 -15.71 2.52 3.35
CA GLU A 85 -15.90 2.88 1.93
C GLU A 85 -15.10 4.13 1.57
N TYR A 86 -15.25 5.20 2.36
CA TYR A 86 -14.51 6.45 2.15
C TYR A 86 -12.99 6.22 2.16
N ILE A 87 -12.47 5.46 3.12
CA ILE A 87 -11.05 5.13 3.21
C ILE A 87 -10.62 4.33 1.98
N ALA A 88 -11.39 3.32 1.59
CA ALA A 88 -11.06 2.45 0.46
C ALA A 88 -10.99 3.23 -0.86
N LEU A 89 -11.99 4.08 -1.12
CA LEU A 89 -12.05 4.91 -2.32
C LEU A 89 -10.93 5.97 -2.36
N ARG A 90 -10.58 6.58 -1.21
CA ARG A 90 -9.49 7.57 -1.12
C ARG A 90 -8.13 6.99 -1.49
N HIS A 91 -7.93 5.71 -1.26
CA HIS A 91 -6.68 5.00 -1.52
C HIS A 91 -6.72 4.16 -2.80
N MET A 92 -7.79 4.29 -3.61
CA MET A 92 -8.00 3.47 -4.80
C MET A 92 -6.89 3.61 -5.86
N ASN A 93 -6.17 4.73 -5.89
CA ASN A 93 -5.04 4.93 -6.81
C ASN A 93 -3.67 4.66 -6.16
N ALA A 94 -3.64 4.26 -4.90
CA ALA A 94 -2.40 3.98 -4.19
C ALA A 94 -2.09 2.48 -4.27
N ASP A 95 -0.84 2.15 -4.59
CA ASP A 95 -0.36 0.77 -4.59
C ASP A 95 -0.02 0.31 -3.16
N ILE A 96 -1.09 -0.02 -2.42
CA ILE A 96 -1.03 -0.52 -1.04
C ILE A 96 -1.28 -2.02 -1.06
N THR A 97 -0.26 -2.76 -0.64
CA THR A 97 -0.28 -4.22 -0.49
C THR A 97 -0.71 -4.61 0.92
N THR A 98 -1.06 -5.89 1.11
CA THR A 98 -1.32 -6.44 2.44
C THR A 98 -0.11 -6.29 3.38
N ALA A 99 1.12 -6.45 2.86
CA ALA A 99 2.33 -6.28 3.65
C ALA A 99 2.49 -4.84 4.18
N ASP A 100 2.13 -3.84 3.37
CA ASP A 100 2.14 -2.42 3.79
C ASP A 100 1.17 -2.17 4.95
N VAL A 101 0.00 -2.81 4.92
CA VAL A 101 -1.01 -2.73 5.99
C VAL A 101 -0.51 -3.40 7.27
N GLU A 102 0.22 -4.51 7.17
CA GLU A 102 0.81 -5.18 8.34
C GLU A 102 1.92 -4.33 8.99
N ILE A 103 2.76 -3.69 8.18
CA ILE A 103 3.76 -2.73 8.68
C ILE A 103 3.05 -1.60 9.45
N PHE A 104 2.01 -1.01 8.86
CA PHE A 104 1.21 0.02 9.53
C PHE A 104 0.58 -0.47 10.85
N ARG A 105 0.02 -1.68 10.87
CA ARG A 105 -0.54 -2.32 12.07
C ARG A 105 0.50 -2.43 13.17
N ASN A 106 1.69 -2.91 12.84
CA ASN A 106 2.78 -3.12 13.80
C ASN A 106 3.26 -1.79 14.38
N ILE A 107 3.37 -0.74 13.56
CA ILE A 107 3.71 0.61 14.02
C ILE A 107 2.63 1.15 14.97
N LEU A 108 1.34 0.98 14.63
CA LEU A 108 0.25 1.40 15.51
C LEU A 108 0.32 0.68 16.85
N PHE A 109 0.56 -0.64 16.85
CA PHE A 109 0.71 -1.40 18.09
C PHE A 109 1.92 -0.94 18.90
N GLU A 110 3.06 -0.70 18.27
CA GLU A 110 4.26 -0.18 18.94
C GLU A 110 3.97 1.15 19.64
N VAL A 111 3.32 2.09 18.94
CA VAL A 111 2.97 3.39 19.51
C VAL A 111 1.95 3.25 20.63
N CYS A 112 0.87 2.48 20.43
CA CYS A 112 -0.13 2.25 21.47
C CYS A 112 0.48 1.58 22.70
N ALA A 113 1.34 0.57 22.53
CA ALA A 113 2.04 -0.10 23.61
C ALA A 113 2.95 0.87 24.39
N SER A 114 3.67 1.75 23.68
CA SER A 114 4.52 2.76 24.32
C SER A 114 3.74 3.75 25.19
N LYS A 115 2.49 4.05 24.81
CA LYS A 115 1.65 5.00 25.54
C LYS A 115 0.82 4.33 26.63
N LEU A 116 0.25 3.16 26.38
CA LEU A 116 -0.63 2.47 27.32
C LEU A 116 0.15 1.66 28.36
N GLY A 117 1.30 1.08 27.98
CA GLY A 117 2.07 0.19 28.84
C GLY A 117 1.19 -0.96 29.35
N GLY A 118 1.15 -1.14 30.68
CA GLY A 118 0.31 -2.15 31.33
C GLY A 118 -1.20 -1.95 31.19
N LEU A 119 -1.67 -0.83 30.63
CA LEU A 119 -3.09 -0.58 30.33
C LEU A 119 -3.51 -1.12 28.96
N MET A 120 -2.58 -1.66 28.17
CA MET A 120 -2.91 -2.23 26.87
C MET A 120 -3.56 -3.60 27.03
N THR A 121 -4.90 -3.63 27.01
CA THR A 121 -5.65 -4.87 27.20
C THR A 121 -5.56 -5.80 25.97
N PRO A 122 -5.66 -7.13 26.16
CA PRO A 122 -5.73 -8.07 25.04
C PRO A 122 -6.88 -7.76 24.07
N GLU A 123 -8.02 -7.30 24.58
CA GLU A 123 -9.20 -6.92 23.82
C GLU A 123 -8.95 -5.68 22.97
N PHE A 124 -8.26 -4.67 23.52
CA PHE A 124 -7.81 -3.52 22.74
C PHE A 124 -6.90 -3.95 21.59
N GLN A 125 -5.92 -4.83 21.85
CA GLN A 125 -5.01 -5.33 20.82
C GLN A 125 -5.75 -6.11 19.73
N PHE A 126 -6.62 -7.04 20.14
CA PHE A 126 -7.42 -7.85 19.23
C PHE A 126 -8.32 -6.96 18.35
N GLY A 127 -9.10 -6.07 18.97
CA GLY A 127 -10.03 -5.21 18.27
C GLY A 127 -9.33 -4.25 17.30
N LEU A 128 -8.26 -3.58 17.73
CA LEU A 128 -7.47 -2.71 16.84
C LEU A 128 -6.88 -3.50 15.67
N GLY A 129 -6.40 -4.72 15.91
CA GLY A 129 -5.91 -5.62 14.86
C GLY A 129 -6.98 -5.97 13.83
N GLN A 130 -8.18 -6.37 14.27
CA GLN A 130 -9.30 -6.68 13.37
C GLN A 130 -9.71 -5.48 12.51
N ILE A 131 -9.69 -4.28 13.07
CA ILE A 131 -10.06 -3.06 12.36
C ILE A 131 -9.05 -2.75 11.25
N VAL A 132 -7.74 -2.86 11.52
CA VAL A 132 -6.70 -2.63 10.50
C VAL A 132 -6.79 -3.69 9.39
N VAL A 133 -7.05 -4.95 9.74
CA VAL A 133 -7.27 -6.03 8.76
C VAL A 133 -8.50 -5.75 7.89
N ALA A 134 -9.61 -5.29 8.48
CA ALA A 134 -10.82 -4.94 7.75
C ALA A 134 -10.59 -3.77 6.79
N VAL A 135 -9.84 -2.75 7.19
CA VAL A 135 -9.41 -1.64 6.32
C VAL A 135 -8.59 -2.19 5.15
N GLY A 136 -7.55 -2.98 5.42
CA GLY A 136 -6.69 -3.56 4.38
C GLY A 136 -7.44 -4.44 3.38
N THR A 137 -8.38 -5.26 3.89
CA THR A 137 -9.22 -6.12 3.05
C THR A 137 -10.15 -5.29 2.16
N SER A 138 -10.76 -4.24 2.72
CA SER A 138 -11.65 -3.33 1.98
C SER A 138 -10.90 -2.57 0.89
N LEU A 139 -9.66 -2.14 1.16
CA LEU A 139 -8.76 -1.53 0.19
C LEU A 139 -8.48 -2.48 -0.98
N ALA A 140 -8.03 -3.70 -0.67
CA ALA A 140 -7.67 -4.70 -1.68
C ALA A 140 -8.86 -5.08 -2.58
N LYS A 141 -10.03 -5.33 -1.98
CA LYS A 141 -11.27 -5.66 -2.72
C LYS A 141 -11.72 -4.50 -3.61
N THR A 142 -11.69 -3.28 -3.09
CA THR A 142 -12.07 -2.07 -3.84
C THR A 142 -11.13 -1.84 -5.02
N HIS A 143 -9.82 -1.94 -4.80
CA HIS A 143 -8.82 -1.84 -5.86
C HIS A 143 -9.04 -2.90 -6.95
N ALA A 144 -9.19 -4.17 -6.57
CA ALA A 144 -9.43 -5.27 -7.51
C ALA A 144 -10.70 -5.06 -8.34
N HIS A 145 -11.78 -4.57 -7.72
CA HIS A 145 -13.05 -4.29 -8.39
C HIS A 145 -12.93 -3.17 -9.43
N TYR A 146 -12.21 -2.09 -9.11
CA TYR A 146 -12.07 -0.93 -10.00
C TYR A 146 -10.86 -0.97 -10.93
N ALA A 147 -9.91 -1.89 -10.76
CA ALA A 147 -8.64 -1.96 -11.49
C ALA A 147 -8.81 -1.85 -13.02
N LYS A 148 -9.73 -2.60 -13.61
CA LYS A 148 -9.97 -2.56 -15.07
C LYS A 148 -10.51 -1.20 -15.53
N ARG A 149 -11.43 -0.61 -14.77
CA ARG A 149 -12.02 0.70 -15.09
C ARG A 149 -11.00 1.81 -14.95
N LEU A 150 -10.16 1.76 -13.91
CA LEU A 150 -9.07 2.71 -13.69
C LEU A 150 -8.02 2.62 -14.78
N HIS A 151 -7.64 1.41 -15.18
CA HIS A 151 -6.70 1.22 -16.27
C HIS A 151 -7.24 1.80 -17.57
N LEU A 152 -8.49 1.50 -17.93
CA LEU A 152 -9.12 2.05 -19.13
C LEU A 152 -9.16 3.58 -19.10
N LEU A 153 -9.66 4.19 -18.02
CA LEU A 153 -9.73 5.64 -17.87
C LEU A 153 -8.35 6.30 -17.96
N THR A 154 -7.35 5.69 -17.30
CA THR A 154 -5.97 6.20 -17.32
C THR A 154 -5.36 6.11 -18.72
N SER A 155 -5.59 5.01 -19.44
CA SER A 155 -5.10 4.81 -20.81
C SER A 155 -5.77 5.77 -21.79
N CYS A 156 -7.09 5.92 -21.74
CA CYS A 156 -7.82 6.88 -22.58
C CYS A 156 -7.39 8.33 -22.28
N TRP A 157 -7.19 8.68 -21.00
CA TRP A 157 -6.73 10.02 -20.63
C TRP A 157 -5.33 10.33 -21.15
N LYS A 158 -4.43 9.34 -21.14
CA LYS A 158 -3.09 9.49 -21.74
C LYS A 158 -3.19 9.71 -23.24
N GLU A 159 -3.97 8.89 -23.93
CA GLU A 159 -4.16 8.98 -25.38
C GLU A 159 -4.71 10.34 -25.82
N VAL A 160 -5.67 10.89 -25.08
CA VAL A 160 -6.26 12.21 -25.38
C VAL A 160 -5.31 13.38 -25.07
N ASN A 161 -4.37 13.20 -24.13
CA ASN A 161 -3.39 14.24 -23.76
C ASN A 161 -2.02 14.04 -24.40
N VAL A 162 -1.88 13.16 -25.39
CA VAL A 162 -0.70 13.14 -26.26
C VAL A 162 -0.69 14.45 -27.03
N THR A 163 0.18 15.38 -26.64
CA THR A 163 0.52 16.55 -27.46
C THR A 163 1.45 16.11 -28.60
N GLU A 164 1.39 16.78 -29.74
CA GLU A 164 2.09 16.38 -30.98
C GLU A 164 3.61 16.10 -30.80
N ASP A 165 4.25 16.68 -29.78
CA ASP A 165 5.65 16.43 -29.40
C ASP A 165 5.93 15.03 -28.80
N ASP A 166 4.95 14.35 -28.18
CA ASP A 166 5.13 13.02 -27.58
C ASP A 166 5.11 11.88 -28.62
N THR A 167 4.65 12.19 -29.84
CA THR A 167 4.52 11.20 -30.93
C THR A 167 5.82 10.93 -31.69
N GLN A 168 6.90 11.69 -31.44
CA GLN A 168 8.17 11.53 -32.15
C GLN A 168 9.08 10.43 -31.55
N GLU A 169 8.84 9.96 -30.32
CA GLU A 169 9.70 8.93 -29.68
C GLU A 169 9.14 7.49 -29.78
N GLN A 170 7.95 7.26 -30.35
CA GLN A 170 7.35 5.91 -30.46
C GLN A 170 7.15 5.38 -31.88
N GLN A 171 7.98 5.79 -32.85
CA GLN A 171 8.10 5.10 -34.14
C GLN A 171 9.41 4.29 -34.23
N GLY A 172 9.52 3.26 -33.40
CA GLY A 172 10.38 2.10 -33.69
C GLY A 172 9.62 1.14 -34.61
N PRO A 173 10.18 0.67 -35.74
CA PRO A 173 9.40 0.03 -36.78
C PRO A 173 8.89 -1.35 -36.36
N VAL A 174 7.58 -1.55 -36.52
CA VAL A 174 6.93 -2.86 -36.53
C VAL A 174 7.39 -3.60 -37.79
N SER A 175 8.42 -4.43 -37.68
CA SER A 175 8.79 -5.34 -38.77
C SER A 175 7.99 -6.63 -38.66
N ARG A 176 6.88 -6.69 -39.42
CA ARG A 176 6.27 -7.95 -39.87
C ARG A 176 7.15 -8.51 -40.98
N GLN A 177 7.80 -9.64 -40.76
CA GLN A 177 8.27 -10.48 -41.86
C GLN A 177 8.17 -11.96 -41.49
N ASN A 178 7.38 -12.68 -42.28
CA ASN A 178 7.26 -14.13 -42.29
C ASN A 178 7.49 -14.59 -43.74
N SER A 179 7.96 -15.84 -43.91
CA SER A 179 8.35 -16.58 -45.15
C SER A 179 9.86 -16.55 -45.43
N GLU A 180 10.62 -17.60 -45.06
CA GLU A 180 10.97 -18.81 -45.87
C GLU A 180 12.05 -18.48 -46.92
N GLU A 181 13.16 -19.18 -47.18
CA GLU A 181 13.76 -20.46 -46.79
C GLU A 181 15.10 -20.53 -47.58
N GLN A 182 16.25 -20.94 -47.00
CA GLN A 182 17.34 -21.68 -47.69
C GLN A 182 18.57 -21.97 -46.79
N ASP A 183 18.62 -23.23 -46.37
CA ASP A 183 19.70 -24.24 -46.42
C ASP A 183 21.20 -23.97 -46.11
N LYS A 184 21.76 -24.99 -45.42
CA LYS A 184 23.12 -25.24 -44.87
C LYS A 184 24.11 -25.75 -45.96
N PRO A 185 25.46 -25.92 -45.77
CA PRO A 185 26.18 -26.69 -44.69
C PRO A 185 27.50 -26.03 -44.15
N ALA A 186 27.98 -26.25 -42.92
CA ALA A 186 28.66 -27.37 -42.25
C ALA A 186 30.21 -27.47 -42.46
N GLY A 187 30.96 -27.63 -41.34
CA GLY A 187 32.41 -27.91 -41.17
C GLY A 187 33.07 -26.98 -40.13
N GLU A 188 33.30 -27.33 -38.86
CA GLU A 188 34.42 -28.14 -38.27
C GLU A 188 35.81 -27.53 -38.62
N GLU A 189 36.81 -27.26 -37.76
CA GLU A 189 37.32 -27.77 -36.47
C GLU A 189 37.99 -26.57 -35.71
N GLU A 190 37.90 -26.43 -34.39
CA GLU A 190 38.79 -26.96 -33.33
C GLU A 190 40.31 -26.65 -33.45
N ASP A 191 40.85 -26.02 -32.40
CA ASP A 191 42.07 -26.42 -31.67
C ASP A 191 43.19 -25.38 -31.39
N THR A 192 43.30 -25.11 -30.08
CA THR A 192 44.47 -25.00 -29.17
C THR A 192 45.64 -23.99 -29.27
N THR A 193 45.84 -23.39 -28.08
CA THR A 193 47.07 -23.27 -27.26
C THR A 193 48.08 -22.10 -27.37
N LYS A 194 48.27 -21.48 -26.19
CA LYS A 194 49.51 -21.18 -25.42
C LYS A 194 50.66 -20.40 -26.08
N ASP A 195 51.07 -19.29 -25.46
CA ASP A 195 52.16 -19.13 -24.47
C ASP A 195 52.16 -17.64 -24.06
N LYS A 196 52.16 -17.18 -22.79
CA LYS A 196 53.00 -17.39 -21.60
C LYS A 196 54.43 -16.81 -21.72
N SER A 197 54.67 -15.68 -21.03
CA SER A 197 55.88 -15.28 -20.24
C SER A 197 55.97 -13.74 -20.20
N GLU A 198 55.77 -13.10 -19.03
CA GLU A 198 56.83 -12.60 -18.11
C GLU A 198 57.63 -11.44 -18.73
N GLN A 199 57.85 -10.27 -18.11
CA GLN A 199 58.43 -9.99 -16.79
C GLN A 199 58.28 -8.45 -16.56
N GLN A 200 57.72 -7.97 -15.44
CA GLN A 200 58.45 -7.49 -14.25
C GLN A 200 59.55 -6.42 -14.49
N ALA A 201 59.33 -5.26 -13.86
CA ALA A 201 60.25 -4.55 -12.95
C ALA A 201 60.65 -3.10 -13.31
N LYS A 202 60.76 -2.32 -12.21
CA LYS A 202 61.39 -1.01 -11.98
C LYS A 202 60.50 0.20 -12.26
N GLU A 203 60.41 1.20 -11.39
CA GLU A 203 61.06 1.52 -10.10
C GLU A 203 60.16 2.53 -9.38
#